data_AF-A0A8H5TMD7-F1
#
_entry.id   AF-A0A8H5TMD7-F1
#
_cell.length_a   1.000
_cell.length_b   1.000
_cell.length_c   1.000
_cell.angle_alpha   90.00
_cell.angle_beta   90.00
_cell.angle_gamma   90.00
#
_symmetry.space_group_name_H-M   'P 1'
#
loop_
_entity.id
_entity.type
_entity.pdbx_description
1 polymer ?
#
loop_
_entity_poly.entity_id
_entity_poly.type
_entity_poly.pdbx_seq_one_letter_code
_entity_poly.pdbx_strand_id
1 'polypeptide(L)'
;MIAISVFGASTFAVIMGEMSDPADIWESPIFSLKTVRLFLAISWLSFAMSIALAGYSGSVLALMRQKKKGDLDDETIKKWTPAGLVVSVALHLLIVTGFFFISLSLVAYVGPFGWVIVSVSGIMYVVVFCLIGAQYSLM
;
A
#
# COMPACT_ATOMS: atom_id res chain seq x y z
N MET A 1 2.76 -0.07 -16.27
CA MET A 1 2.49 0.77 -15.08
C MET A 1 1.60 1.97 -15.37
N ILE A 2 1.84 2.74 -16.44
CA ILE A 2 0.99 3.89 -16.79
C ILE A 2 -0.48 3.47 -16.92
N ALA A 3 -0.78 2.41 -17.68
CA ALA A 3 -2.16 1.92 -17.83
C ALA A 3 -2.83 1.53 -16.50
N ILE A 4 -2.13 0.81 -15.62
CA ILE A 4 -2.64 0.40 -14.29
C ILE A 4 -2.89 1.63 -13.41
N SER A 5 -2.00 2.61 -13.45
CA SER A 5 -2.11 3.83 -12.63
C SER A 5 -3.23 4.74 -13.10
N VAL A 6 -3.39 4.90 -14.42
CA VAL A 6 -4.46 5.69 -15.03
C VAL A 6 -5.82 5.03 -14.79
N PHE A 7 -5.91 3.72 -15.01
CA PHE A 7 -7.13 2.96 -14.75
C PHE A 7 -7.52 2.96 -13.27
N GLY A 8 -6.54 2.80 -12.37
CA GLY A 8 -6.78 2.90 -10.94
C GLY A 8 -7.23 4.30 -10.53
N ALA A 9 -6.59 5.35 -11.05
CA ALA A 9 -6.96 6.74 -10.76
C ALA A 9 -8.37 7.09 -11.26
N SER A 10 -8.74 6.63 -12.45
CA SER A 10 -10.08 6.87 -13.00
C SER A 10 -11.15 6.11 -12.19
N THR A 11 -10.89 4.85 -11.85
CA THR A 11 -11.80 4.06 -11.02
C THR A 11 -11.98 4.69 -9.64
N PHE A 12 -10.88 5.14 -9.03
CA PHE A 12 -10.91 5.81 -7.73
C PHE A 12 -11.70 7.13 -7.78
N ALA A 13 -11.53 7.93 -8.84
CA ALA A 13 -12.28 9.17 -9.04
C ALA A 13 -13.79 8.90 -9.18
N VAL A 14 -14.18 7.86 -9.92
CA VAL A 14 -15.58 7.45 -10.07
C VAL A 14 -16.16 7.03 -8.71
N ILE A 15 -15.47 6.14 -7.98
CA ILE A 15 -15.92 5.68 -6.66
C ILE A 15 -16.15 6.85 -5.70
N MET A 16 -15.22 7.82 -5.68
CA MET A 16 -15.31 9.00 -4.82
C MET A 16 -16.44 9.96 -5.22
N GLY A 17 -16.78 10.00 -6.51
CA GLY A 17 -17.86 10.81 -7.07
C GLY A 17 -19.24 10.23 -6.79
N GLU A 18 -19.37 8.89 -6.84
CA GLU A 18 -20.63 8.16 -6.71
C GLU A 18 -20.92 7.68 -5.26
N MET A 19 -20.08 8.05 -4.29
CA MET A 19 -20.26 7.65 -2.90
C MET A 19 -21.45 8.35 -2.25
N SER A 20 -22.40 7.54 -1.75
CA SER A 20 -23.52 8.00 -0.90
C SER A 20 -23.00 8.56 0.43
N ASP A 21 -23.73 9.52 1.00
CA ASP A 21 -23.42 10.04 2.33
C ASP A 21 -23.76 8.96 3.37
N PRO A 22 -22.83 8.60 4.27
CA PRO A 22 -23.13 7.68 5.37
C PRO A 22 -24.33 8.13 6.23
N ALA A 23 -24.64 9.43 6.29
CA ALA A 23 -25.81 9.96 6.97
C ALA A 23 -27.15 9.54 6.34
N ASP A 24 -27.16 9.14 5.06
CA ASP A 24 -28.36 8.63 4.38
C ASP A 24 -28.65 7.16 4.75
N ILE A 25 -27.66 6.45 5.32
CA ILE A 25 -27.74 5.01 5.64
C ILE A 25 -27.98 4.80 7.13
N TRP A 26 -27.37 5.62 7.98
CA TRP A 26 -27.37 5.45 9.43
C TRP A 26 -27.83 6.73 10.13
N GLU A 27 -28.71 6.60 11.13
CA GLU A 27 -29.14 7.74 11.97
C GLU A 27 -27.99 8.39 12.73
N SER A 28 -26.94 7.63 13.04
CA SER A 28 -25.72 8.10 13.69
C SER A 28 -24.50 7.51 12.98
N PRO A 29 -24.03 8.14 11.88
CA PRO A 29 -22.92 7.62 11.11
C PRO A 29 -21.61 7.65 11.90
N ILE A 30 -20.85 6.56 11.85
CA ILE A 30 -19.56 6.44 12.54
C ILE A 30 -18.55 7.44 11.97
N PHE A 31 -18.56 7.66 10.66
CA PHE A 31 -17.70 8.60 9.96
C PHE A 31 -18.50 9.46 8.99
N SER A 32 -18.16 10.75 8.92
CA SER A 32 -18.71 11.65 7.90
C SER A 32 -18.18 11.31 6.50
N LEU A 33 -18.92 11.68 5.45
CA LEU A 33 -18.48 11.54 4.06
C LEU A 33 -17.11 12.18 3.81
N LYS A 34 -16.81 13.33 4.44
CA LYS A 34 -15.51 13.99 4.34
C LYS A 34 -14.38 13.12 4.90
N THR A 35 -14.62 12.45 6.04
CA THR A 35 -13.65 11.54 6.67
C THR A 35 -13.42 10.30 5.81
N VAL A 36 -14.49 9.71 5.28
CA VAL A 36 -14.43 8.56 4.37
C VAL A 36 -13.58 8.89 3.13
N ARG A 37 -13.84 10.04 2.51
CA ARG A 37 -13.07 10.55 1.37
C ARG A 37 -11.58 10.75 1.71
N LEU A 38 -11.27 11.23 2.90
CA LEU A 38 -9.89 11.38 3.36
C LEU A 38 -9.20 10.01 3.51
N PHE A 39 -9.85 9.03 4.13
CA PHE A 39 -9.30 7.68 4.27
C PHE A 39 -9.01 7.04 2.91
N LEU A 40 -9.95 7.16 1.98
CA LEU A 40 -9.77 6.66 0.62
C LEU A 40 -8.63 7.38 -0.09
N ALA A 41 -8.49 8.70 0.06
CA ALA A 41 -7.39 9.45 -0.54
C ALA A 41 -6.03 9.00 0.00
N ILE A 42 -5.91 8.77 1.32
CA ILE A 42 -4.70 8.23 1.94
C ILE A 42 -4.39 6.82 1.42
N SER A 43 -5.42 5.98 1.28
CA SER A 43 -5.26 4.64 0.73
C SER A 43 -4.74 4.67 -0.71
N TRP A 44 -5.38 5.48 -1.57
CA TRP A 44 -4.97 5.65 -2.95
C TRP A 44 -3.55 6.16 -3.07
N LEU A 45 -3.17 7.16 -2.27
CA LEU A 45 -1.81 7.67 -2.23
C LEU A 45 -0.80 6.57 -1.87
N SER A 46 -1.12 5.75 -0.87
CA SER A 46 -0.27 4.65 -0.43
C SER A 46 -0.06 3.61 -1.53
N PHE A 47 -1.12 3.24 -2.24
CA PHE A 47 -1.00 2.34 -3.39
C PHE A 47 -0.26 2.96 -4.56
N ALA A 48 -0.53 4.21 -4.90
CA ALA A 48 0.17 4.93 -5.97
C ALA A 48 1.69 4.99 -5.68
N MET A 49 2.08 5.26 -4.43
CA MET A 49 3.48 5.22 -4.03
C MET A 49 4.07 3.80 -4.09
N SER A 50 3.31 2.77 -3.70
CA SER A 50 3.78 1.38 -3.82
C SER A 50 4.02 0.97 -5.28
N ILE A 51 3.15 1.39 -6.20
CA ILE A 51 3.29 1.11 -7.63
C ILE A 51 4.53 1.84 -8.17
N ALA A 52 4.71 3.11 -7.81
CA ALA A 52 5.89 3.89 -8.21
C ALA A 52 7.18 3.23 -7.72
N LEU A 53 7.27 2.87 -6.44
CA LEU A 53 8.45 2.23 -5.85
C LEU A 53 8.73 0.84 -6.46
N ALA A 54 7.70 0.01 -6.66
CA ALA A 54 7.86 -1.29 -7.32
C ALA A 54 8.35 -1.11 -8.76
N GLY A 55 7.85 -0.08 -9.43
CA GLY A 55 8.26 0.36 -10.74
C GLY A 55 9.73 0.73 -10.86
N TYR A 56 10.18 1.66 -10.01
CA TYR A 56 11.57 2.07 -9.96
C TYR A 56 12.49 0.89 -9.60
N SER A 57 12.06 0.02 -8.69
CA SER A 57 12.81 -1.19 -8.32
C SER A 57 13.00 -2.12 -9.52
N GLY A 58 11.95 -2.34 -10.32
CA GLY A 58 12.02 -3.13 -11.55
C GLY A 58 12.96 -2.52 -12.60
N SER A 59 12.92 -1.19 -12.77
CA SER A 59 13.83 -0.48 -13.68
C SER A 59 15.29 -0.53 -13.22
N VAL A 60 15.56 -0.35 -11.93
CA VAL A 60 16.90 -0.48 -11.35
C VAL A 60 17.43 -1.91 -11.55
N LEU A 61 16.59 -2.92 -11.32
CA LEU A 61 16.97 -4.32 -11.53
C LEU A 61 17.25 -4.61 -13.01
N ALA A 62 16.48 -4.04 -13.93
CA ALA A 62 16.72 -4.15 -15.37
C ALA A 62 18.05 -3.48 -15.79
N LEU A 63 18.36 -2.29 -15.26
CA LEU A 63 19.63 -1.60 -15.48
C LEU A 63 20.82 -2.40 -14.92
N MET A 64 20.68 -2.95 -13.72
CA MET A 64 21.69 -3.85 -13.14
C MET A 64 21.90 -5.08 -14.03
N ARG A 65 20.82 -5.68 -14.53
CA ARG A 65 20.88 -6.86 -15.42
C ARG A 65 21.52 -6.52 -16.78
N GLN A 66 21.34 -5.29 -17.29
CA GLN A 66 22.05 -4.83 -18.49
C GLN A 66 23.54 -4.56 -18.22
N LYS A 67 23.89 -4.03 -17.05
CA LYS A 67 25.29 -3.87 -16.61
C LYS A 67 25.99 -5.23 -16.41
N LYS A 68 25.23 -6.26 -16.04
CA LYS A 68 25.65 -7.65 -15.78
C LYS A 68 26.12 -8.45 -17.01
N LYS A 69 26.18 -7.86 -18.21
CA LYS A 69 26.87 -8.51 -19.35
C LYS A 69 28.40 -8.62 -19.12
N GLY A 70 28.95 -8.01 -18.07
CA GLY A 70 30.22 -8.35 -17.43
C GLY A 70 30.02 -8.44 -15.91
N ASP A 71 30.73 -9.37 -15.26
CA ASP A 71 30.67 -9.78 -13.83
C ASP A 71 30.08 -8.76 -12.83
N LEU A 72 29.12 -9.22 -12.02
CA LEU A 72 28.76 -8.52 -10.79
C LEU A 72 29.70 -8.98 -9.69
N ASP A 73 30.57 -8.08 -9.25
CA ASP A 73 31.40 -8.24 -8.07
C ASP A 73 30.52 -8.36 -6.81
N ASP A 74 30.80 -9.36 -5.96
CA ASP A 74 30.03 -9.67 -4.74
C ASP A 74 29.97 -8.47 -3.77
N GLU A 75 30.96 -7.59 -3.84
CA GLU A 75 31.02 -6.35 -3.05
C GLU A 75 29.89 -5.37 -3.42
N THR A 76 29.52 -5.31 -4.71
CA THR A 76 28.40 -4.48 -5.18
C THR A 76 27.08 -5.06 -4.67
N ILE A 77 26.89 -6.38 -4.71
CA ILE A 77 25.65 -7.01 -4.23
C ILE A 77 25.44 -6.74 -2.74
N LYS A 78 26.49 -6.92 -1.91
CA LYS A 78 26.44 -6.60 -0.47
C LYS A 78 26.05 -5.15 -0.19
N LYS A 79 26.54 -4.20 -0.98
CA LYS A 79 26.25 -2.77 -0.79
C LYS A 79 24.81 -2.38 -1.14
N TRP A 80 24.18 -3.08 -2.11
CA TRP A 80 22.80 -2.82 -2.54
C TRP A 80 21.75 -3.62 -1.76
N THR A 81 22.15 -4.69 -1.07
CA THR A 81 21.29 -5.49 -0.20
C THR A 81 20.50 -4.67 0.84
N PRO A 82 21.11 -3.73 1.60
CA PRO A 82 20.36 -2.92 2.57
C PRO A 82 19.37 -1.94 1.91
N ALA A 83 19.72 -1.38 0.74
CA ALA A 83 18.79 -0.53 -0.01
C ALA A 83 17.58 -1.31 -0.53
N GLY A 84 17.79 -2.53 -1.02
CA GLY A 84 16.73 -3.44 -1.41
C GLY A 84 15.81 -3.82 -0.24
N LEU A 85 16.39 -4.05 0.94
CA LEU A 85 15.62 -4.32 2.16
C LEU A 85 14.74 -3.12 2.53
N VAL A 86 15.29 -1.90 2.56
CA VAL A 86 14.52 -0.69 2.89
C VAL A 86 13.35 -0.48 1.92
N VAL A 87 13.58 -0.66 0.62
CA VAL A 87 12.51 -0.52 -0.39
C VAL A 87 11.46 -1.63 -0.22
N SER A 88 11.87 -2.86 0.06
CA SER A 88 10.95 -3.97 0.35
C SER A 88 10.07 -3.68 1.58
N VAL A 89 10.68 -3.20 2.68
CA VAL A 89 9.94 -2.79 3.89
C VAL A 89 8.96 -1.67 3.59
N ALA A 90 9.41 -0.62 2.90
CA ALA A 90 8.57 0.51 2.53
C ALA A 90 7.37 0.07 1.67
N LEU A 91 7.59 -0.84 0.70
CA LEU A 91 6.52 -1.40 -0.12
C LEU A 91 5.47 -2.14 0.72
N HIS A 92 5.89 -3.02 1.63
CA HIS A 92 4.96 -3.75 2.48
C HIS A 92 4.16 -2.81 3.38
N LEU A 93 4.81 -1.84 4.01
CA LEU A 93 4.14 -0.86 4.87
C LEU A 93 3.14 0.00 4.08
N LEU A 94 3.49 0.45 2.87
CA LEU A 94 2.59 1.23 2.03
C LEU A 94 1.36 0.42 1.59
N ILE A 95 1.55 -0.84 1.21
CA ILE A 95 0.45 -1.71 0.81
C ILE A 95 -0.51 -1.96 1.98
N VAL A 96 0.03 -2.33 3.15
CA VAL A 96 -0.79 -2.55 4.35
C VAL A 96 -1.51 -1.27 4.78
N THR A 97 -0.85 -0.12 4.70
CA THR A 97 -1.47 1.18 4.97
C THR A 97 -2.62 1.47 4.01
N GLY A 98 -2.43 1.19 2.72
CA GLY A 98 -3.50 1.27 1.72
C GLY A 98 -4.74 0.46 2.11
N PHE A 99 -4.56 -0.82 2.44
CA PHE A 99 -5.66 -1.69 2.84
C PHE A 99 -6.30 -1.28 4.17
N PHE A 100 -5.52 -0.81 5.13
CA PHE A 100 -6.02 -0.35 6.42
C PHE A 100 -6.97 0.83 6.27
N PHE A 101 -6.59 1.85 5.49
CA PHE A 101 -7.43 3.02 5.29
C PHE A 101 -8.67 2.75 4.42
N ILE A 102 -8.60 1.86 3.43
CA ILE A 102 -9.82 1.37 2.76
C ILE A 102 -10.74 0.66 3.76
N SER A 103 -10.19 -0.18 4.64
CA SER A 103 -10.99 -0.88 5.65
C SER A 103 -11.68 0.10 6.60
N LEU A 104 -11.01 1.18 7.01
CA LEU A 104 -11.61 2.26 7.80
C LEU A 104 -12.75 2.96 7.07
N SER A 105 -12.61 3.19 5.76
CA SER A 105 -13.69 3.79 4.95
C SER A 105 -14.94 2.91 4.91
N LEU A 106 -14.77 1.58 4.92
CA LEU A 106 -15.88 0.62 4.91
C LEU A 106 -16.70 0.65 6.20
N VAL A 107 -16.09 0.99 7.34
CA VAL A 107 -16.82 1.10 8.63
C VAL A 107 -18.02 2.02 8.53
N ALA A 108 -17.93 3.08 7.71
CA ALA A 108 -19.03 4.02 7.50
C ALA A 108 -20.24 3.39 6.80
N TYR A 109 -20.02 2.34 6.01
CA TYR A 109 -21.04 1.72 5.16
C TYR A 109 -21.55 0.38 5.71
N VAL A 110 -20.69 -0.43 6.34
CA VAL A 110 -21.04 -1.77 6.85
C VAL A 110 -21.23 -1.81 8.37
N GLY A 111 -21.15 -0.68 9.06
CA GLY A 111 -21.40 -0.56 10.49
C GLY A 111 -20.41 -1.38 11.35
N PRO A 112 -20.87 -2.06 12.42
CA PRO A 112 -20.00 -2.76 13.36
C PRO A 112 -19.09 -3.81 12.73
N PHE A 113 -19.54 -4.48 11.66
CA PHE A 113 -18.74 -5.49 10.96
C PHE A 113 -17.49 -4.89 10.31
N GLY A 114 -17.50 -3.60 9.97
CA GLY A 114 -16.33 -2.91 9.44
C GLY A 114 -15.13 -2.93 10.39
N TRP A 115 -15.37 -2.92 11.71
CA TRP A 115 -14.30 -3.00 12.70
C TRP A 115 -13.58 -4.35 12.70
N VAL A 116 -14.26 -5.43 12.32
CA VAL A 116 -13.64 -6.74 12.12
C VAL A 116 -12.64 -6.67 10.97
N ILE A 117 -13.03 -6.04 9.86
CA ILE A 117 -12.16 -5.84 8.70
C ILE A 117 -10.94 -4.97 9.06
N VAL A 118 -11.17 -3.87 9.79
CA VAL A 118 -10.09 -2.99 10.28
C VAL A 118 -9.12 -3.76 11.18
N SER A 119 -9.62 -4.62 12.06
CA SER A 119 -8.80 -5.42 12.96
C SER A 119 -7.92 -6.40 12.20
N VAL A 120 -8.48 -7.09 11.20
CA VAL A 120 -7.72 -8.01 10.33
C VAL A 120 -6.66 -7.24 9.54
N SER A 121 -7.00 -6.08 8.98
CA SER A 121 -6.04 -5.20 8.31
C SER A 121 -4.96 -4.68 9.26
N GLY A 122 -5.29 -4.46 10.54
CA GLY A 122 -4.34 -4.10 11.59
C GLY A 122 -3.34 -5.21 11.88
N ILE A 123 -3.79 -6.47 11.94
CA ILE A 123 -2.91 -7.65 12.16
C ILE A 123 -1.86 -7.76 11.05
N MET A 124 -2.15 -7.32 9.83
CA MET A 124 -1.18 -7.32 8.74
C MET A 124 0.06 -6.46 9.05
N TYR A 125 -0.05 -5.40 9.86
CA TYR A 125 1.13 -4.67 10.33
C TYR A 125 2.03 -5.55 11.19
N VAL A 126 1.44 -6.33 12.10
CA VAL A 126 2.19 -7.26 12.97
C VAL A 126 2.93 -8.29 12.12
N VAL A 127 2.26 -8.86 11.11
CA VAL A 127 2.87 -9.80 10.17
C VAL A 127 4.06 -9.16 9.45
N VAL A 128 3.91 -7.93 8.95
CA VAL A 128 5.01 -7.19 8.31
C VAL A 128 6.16 -6.96 9.28
N PHE A 129 5.92 -6.53 10.52
CA PHE A 129 6.97 -6.36 11.51
C PHE A 129 7.68 -7.68 11.85
N CYS A 130 6.95 -8.79 11.97
CA CYS A 130 7.54 -10.11 12.17
C CYS A 130 8.42 -10.54 10.98
N LEU A 131 7.95 -10.31 9.74
CA LEU A 131 8.74 -10.62 8.54
C LEU A 131 10.01 -9.77 8.46
N ILE A 132 9.92 -8.49 8.81
CA ILE A 132 11.08 -7.59 8.88
C ILE A 132 12.07 -8.10 9.93
N GLY A 133 11.61 -8.44 11.14
CA GLY A 133 12.46 -8.99 12.19
C GLY A 133 13.13 -10.31 11.77
N ALA A 134 12.40 -11.19 11.10
CA ALA A 134 12.94 -12.43 10.56
C ALA A 134 13.99 -12.17 9.46
N GLN A 135 13.76 -11.19 8.58
CA GLN A 135 14.73 -10.79 7.55
C GLN A 135 16.01 -10.23 8.16
N TYR A 136 15.91 -9.41 9.22
CA TYR A 136 17.09 -8.91 9.94
C TYR A 136 17.85 -10.01 10.67
N SER A 137 17.17 -11.05 11.17
CA SER A 137 17.83 -12.19 11.82
C SER A 137 18.56 -13.14 10.85
N LEU A 138 18.24 -13.08 9.56
CA LEU A 138 18.82 -13.94 8.51
C LEU A 138 19.98 -13.27 7.75
N MET A 139 20.22 -11.97 7.96
CA MET A 139 21.36 -11.22 7.41
C MET A 139 22.56 -11.25 8.34
#